data_AF-A0A1B8JB50-F1
#
_entry.id   AF-A0A1B8JB50-F1
#
_cell.length_a   1.000
_cell.length_b   1.000
_cell.length_c   1.000
_cell.angle_alpha   90.00
_cell.angle_beta   90.00
_cell.angle_gamma   90.00
#
_symmetry.space_group_name_H-M   'P 1'
#
loop_
_entity.id
_entity.type
_entity.pdbx_description
1 polymer ?
#
loop_
_entity_poly.entity_id
_entity_poly.type
_entity_poly.pdbx_seq_one_letter_code
_entity_poly.pdbx_strand_id
1 'polypeptide(L)'
;MSYSACQAYYKQATATIDSVRVYGIEYGGKPHLVAFSTTPLKSSKIIKKDSFIGLYLFEGKTPMSYRLKPLDSYAHTLPLAAINAQKAVPGKVLNFERGVFDLGKFSAPLPEGAVISTICYQIYGFSAHGQYFVPKILIDRFLSAKGGIYGDIGVRVSENTQAGANTNSANSVPRGVIVEQVDLFFPKNVFLPKDRILRINQEPINSMADFEWKVANLTPGKTAKVAIMRGNKILELQTQIDRRYGGGLLSDSFFERYGVVLDKNLVIKGIQKPLPYELSQLSVGDKFIWIDKTPVRSNDGFWHFRQLFSQAGVRGKVELLLLHEGVEIFVRSRLK
;
A
#
# COMPACT_ATOMS: atom_id res chain seq x y z
N MET A 1 2.66 36.97 5.40
CA MET A 1 1.21 36.71 5.42
C MET A 1 0.82 36.20 6.80
N SER A 2 -0.23 36.74 7.42
CA SER A 2 -0.72 36.21 8.69
C SER A 2 -1.62 35.00 8.43
N TYR A 3 -1.31 33.86 9.05
CA TYR A 3 -2.10 32.63 8.94
C TYR A 3 -3.18 32.51 10.03
N SER A 4 -3.40 33.55 10.84
CA SER A 4 -4.27 33.51 12.02
C SER A 4 -5.69 33.04 11.73
N ALA A 5 -6.28 33.47 10.61
CA ALA A 5 -7.62 33.01 10.18
C ALA A 5 -7.64 31.49 9.91
N CYS A 6 -6.60 30.96 9.26
CA CYS A 6 -6.51 29.53 8.99
C CYS A 6 -6.23 28.73 10.26
N GLN A 7 -5.46 29.28 11.20
CA GLN A 7 -5.25 28.67 12.51
C GLN A 7 -6.55 28.65 13.34
N ALA A 8 -7.38 29.71 13.25
CA ALA A 8 -8.69 29.75 13.88
C ALA A 8 -9.66 28.73 13.26
N TYR A 9 -9.68 28.62 11.93
CA TYR A 9 -10.44 27.58 11.24
C TYR A 9 -9.98 26.18 11.65
N TYR A 10 -8.66 25.97 11.74
CA TYR A 10 -8.07 24.70 12.15
C TYR A 10 -8.55 24.24 13.53
N LYS A 11 -8.66 25.15 14.49
CA LYS A 11 -9.19 24.84 15.83
C LYS A 11 -10.66 24.41 15.82
N GLN A 12 -11.43 24.88 14.83
CA GLN A 12 -12.84 24.52 14.65
C GLN A 12 -13.05 23.27 13.79
N ALA A 13 -12.08 22.93 12.93
CA ALA A 13 -12.15 21.80 12.01
C ALA A 13 -11.34 20.58 12.48
N THR A 14 -10.75 20.63 13.67
CA THR A 14 -10.03 19.51 14.27
C THR A 14 -10.42 19.33 15.73
N ALA A 15 -10.27 18.11 16.24
CA ALA A 15 -10.47 17.79 17.65
C ALA A 15 -9.43 16.76 18.10
N THR A 16 -9.41 16.45 19.39
CA THR A 16 -8.62 15.34 19.94
C THR A 16 -9.57 14.36 20.61
N ILE A 17 -9.47 13.09 20.24
CA ILE A 17 -10.25 11.98 20.79
C ILE A 17 -9.27 10.91 21.25
N ASP A 18 -9.28 10.56 22.54
CA ASP A 18 -8.38 9.55 23.11
C ASP A 18 -6.90 9.79 22.75
N SER A 19 -6.46 11.05 22.86
CA SER A 19 -5.12 11.54 22.47
C SER A 19 -4.79 11.48 20.97
N VAL A 20 -5.76 11.14 20.12
CA VAL A 20 -5.61 11.11 18.66
C VAL A 20 -6.19 12.38 18.04
N ARG A 21 -5.41 13.05 17.20
CA ARG A 21 -5.89 14.17 16.38
C ARG A 21 -6.84 13.66 15.31
N VAL A 22 -8.06 14.20 15.31
CA VAL A 22 -9.06 13.96 14.27
C VAL A 22 -9.33 15.24 13.46
N TYR A 23 -9.59 15.06 12.18
CA TYR A 23 -9.86 16.13 11.22
C TYR A 23 -11.30 15.99 10.70
N GLY A 24 -12.07 17.07 10.78
CA GLY A 24 -13.37 17.16 10.11
C GLY A 24 -13.17 17.28 8.60
N ILE A 25 -13.61 16.28 7.85
CA ILE A 25 -13.50 16.20 6.39
C ILE A 25 -14.90 16.12 5.78
N GLU A 26 -15.20 16.99 4.82
CA GLU A 26 -16.44 16.93 4.06
C GLU A 26 -16.34 15.86 2.95
N TYR A 27 -17.25 14.88 2.97
CA TYR A 27 -17.35 13.83 1.95
C TYR A 27 -18.81 13.41 1.75
N GLY A 28 -19.29 13.43 0.50
CA GLY A 28 -20.70 13.13 0.19
C GLY A 28 -21.70 14.10 0.82
N GLY A 29 -21.31 15.37 1.01
CA GLY A 29 -22.15 16.40 1.64
C GLY A 29 -22.30 16.28 3.16
N LYS A 30 -21.50 15.42 3.81
CA LYS A 30 -21.52 15.22 5.27
C LYS A 30 -20.11 15.32 5.86
N PRO A 31 -19.95 15.83 7.09
CA PRO A 31 -18.67 15.83 7.79
C PRO A 31 -18.33 14.44 8.34
N HIS A 32 -17.05 14.07 8.28
CA HIS A 32 -16.48 12.82 8.78
C HIS A 32 -15.24 13.15 9.63
N LEU A 33 -15.06 12.47 10.77
CA LEU A 33 -13.86 12.65 11.60
C LEU A 33 -12.80 11.62 11.23
N VAL A 34 -11.80 12.03 10.47
CA VAL A 34 -10.74 11.15 9.99
C VAL A 34 -9.48 11.35 10.83
N ALA A 35 -8.76 10.28 11.13
CA ALA A 35 -7.43 10.32 11.72
C ALA A 35 -6.47 9.43 10.94
N PHE A 36 -5.17 9.64 11.17
CA PHE A 36 -4.10 8.79 10.69
C PHE A 36 -3.24 8.30 11.85
N SER A 37 -2.79 7.05 11.76
CA SER A 37 -1.81 6.47 12.67
C SER A 37 -1.03 5.35 11.99
N THR A 38 0.29 5.33 12.17
CA THR A 38 1.15 4.22 11.73
C THR A 38 1.07 3.01 12.66
N THR A 39 0.53 3.19 13.87
CA THR A 39 0.31 2.11 14.84
C THR A 39 -1.18 1.87 15.06
N PRO A 40 -1.61 0.61 15.29
CA PRO A 40 -3.02 0.32 15.53
C PRO A 40 -3.61 1.11 16.71
N LEU A 41 -4.66 1.89 16.44
CA LEU A 41 -5.39 2.61 17.48
C LEU A 41 -6.41 1.71 18.20
N LYS A 42 -6.60 1.97 19.49
CA LYS A 42 -7.62 1.32 20.34
C LYS A 42 -8.51 2.41 20.94
N SER A 43 -9.67 2.63 20.34
CA SER A 43 -10.69 3.55 20.84
C SER A 43 -12.06 2.97 20.51
N SER A 44 -13.00 3.06 21.46
CA SER A 44 -14.39 2.63 21.26
C SER A 44 -15.13 3.52 20.25
N LYS A 45 -14.60 4.70 19.95
CA LYS A 45 -15.17 5.68 19.02
C LYS A 45 -14.80 5.43 17.56
N ILE A 46 -13.93 4.46 17.29
CA ILE A 46 -13.54 4.09 15.92
C ILE A 46 -14.66 3.27 15.28
N ILE A 47 -15.25 3.80 14.21
CA ILE A 47 -16.34 3.14 13.47
C ILE A 47 -15.87 2.50 12.15
N LYS A 48 -14.72 2.92 11.62
CA LYS A 48 -14.09 2.30 10.44
C LYS A 48 -12.57 2.42 10.54
N LYS A 49 -11.86 1.43 10.00
CA LYS A 49 -10.40 1.45 9.88
C LYS A 49 -9.95 0.89 8.53
N ASP A 50 -8.86 1.42 8.02
CA ASP A 50 -8.11 0.87 6.90
C ASP A 50 -6.64 0.74 7.32
N SER A 51 -6.27 -0.47 7.72
CA SER A 51 -4.95 -0.75 8.28
C SER A 51 -3.82 -0.68 7.24
N PHE A 52 -4.12 -0.73 5.94
CA PHE A 52 -3.08 -0.63 4.91
C PHE A 52 -2.49 0.78 4.82
N ILE A 53 -3.34 1.78 5.00
CA ILE A 53 -2.98 3.21 4.89
C ILE A 53 -3.11 3.97 6.22
N GLY A 54 -3.40 3.27 7.31
CA GLY A 54 -3.41 3.81 8.66
C GLY A 54 -4.52 4.82 8.92
N LEU A 55 -5.64 4.72 8.19
CA LEU A 55 -6.77 5.64 8.32
C LEU A 55 -7.87 5.09 9.22
N TYR A 56 -8.43 5.99 10.02
CA TYR A 56 -9.48 5.69 10.99
C TYR A 56 -10.60 6.72 10.87
N LEU A 57 -11.83 6.24 10.99
CA LEU A 57 -13.03 7.07 11.05
C LEU A 57 -13.58 7.00 12.47
N PHE A 58 -13.79 8.16 13.06
CA PHE A 58 -14.32 8.32 14.40
C PHE A 58 -15.77 8.79 14.37
N GLU A 59 -16.55 8.36 15.36
CA GLU A 59 -17.84 8.98 15.65
C GLU A 59 -17.68 10.39 16.23
N GLY A 60 -18.70 11.23 16.02
CA GLY A 60 -18.73 12.61 16.50
C GLY A 60 -18.74 13.64 15.38
N LYS A 61 -18.52 14.91 15.74
CA LYS A 61 -18.47 16.04 14.81
C LYS A 61 -17.55 17.14 15.31
N THR A 62 -17.03 17.92 14.37
CA THR A 62 -16.38 19.21 14.63
C THR A 62 -17.33 20.34 14.18
N PRO A 63 -17.19 21.56 14.73
CA PRO A 63 -17.96 22.72 14.26
C PRO A 63 -17.81 22.99 12.77
N MET A 64 -16.62 22.81 12.22
CA MET A 64 -16.30 23.00 10.80
C MET A 64 -15.69 21.74 10.19
N SER A 65 -15.68 21.65 8.86
CA SER A 65 -15.03 20.55 8.13
C SER A 65 -14.35 21.05 6.87
N TYR A 66 -13.19 20.50 6.55
CA TYR A 66 -12.42 20.84 5.37
C TYR A 66 -13.00 20.22 4.10
N ARG A 67 -12.88 20.96 3.01
CA ARG A 67 -13.09 20.46 1.65
C ARG A 67 -11.76 19.96 1.08
N LEU A 68 -11.72 18.70 0.67
CA LEU A 68 -10.54 18.13 0.05
C LEU A 68 -10.40 18.57 -1.42
N LYS A 69 -9.19 18.96 -1.80
CA LYS A 69 -8.78 19.27 -3.18
C LYS A 69 -7.83 18.21 -3.74
N PRO A 70 -7.93 17.86 -5.03
CA PRO A 70 -7.03 16.91 -5.65
C PRO A 70 -5.62 17.50 -5.81
N LEU A 71 -4.63 16.63 -5.87
CA LEU A 71 -3.25 16.98 -6.26
C LEU A 71 -3.14 16.91 -7.78
N ASP A 72 -3.85 17.80 -8.48
CA ASP A 72 -3.84 17.91 -9.94
C ASP A 72 -2.76 18.89 -10.43
N SER A 73 -2.61 19.06 -11.76
CA SER A 73 -1.65 19.97 -12.37
C SER A 73 -1.77 21.42 -11.87
N TYR A 74 -2.98 21.86 -11.50
CA TYR A 74 -3.19 23.17 -10.90
C TYR A 74 -2.60 23.25 -9.48
N ALA A 75 -2.75 22.21 -8.67
CA ALA A 75 -2.11 22.16 -7.34
C ALA A 75 -0.58 22.34 -7.38
N HIS A 76 0.10 21.99 -8.49
CA HIS A 76 1.55 22.19 -8.65
C HIS A 76 1.96 23.67 -8.76
N THR A 77 1.07 24.53 -9.27
CA THR A 77 1.39 25.94 -9.52
C THR A 77 1.18 26.80 -8.29
N LEU A 78 0.54 26.24 -7.25
CA LEU A 78 0.12 26.99 -6.08
C LEU A 78 1.18 27.01 -4.97
N PRO A 79 1.39 28.16 -4.33
CA PRO A 79 2.11 28.21 -3.07
C PRO A 79 1.24 27.59 -1.97
N LEU A 80 1.73 26.55 -1.30
CA LEU A 80 1.03 25.85 -0.24
C LEU A 80 1.63 26.17 1.12
N ALA A 81 0.85 25.95 2.18
CA ALA A 81 1.33 25.96 3.55
C ALA A 81 0.81 24.75 4.33
N ALA A 82 1.66 24.21 5.20
CA ALA A 82 1.28 23.27 6.23
C ALA A 82 0.89 24.04 7.49
N ILE A 83 -0.38 23.98 7.89
CA ILE A 83 -0.96 24.82 8.94
C ILE A 83 -1.51 23.95 10.07
N ASN A 84 -1.13 24.26 11.30
CA ASN A 84 -1.80 23.75 12.50
C ASN A 84 -2.21 24.92 13.42
N ALA A 85 -2.64 24.65 14.65
CA ALA A 85 -3.13 25.67 15.57
C ALA A 85 -2.06 26.71 15.99
N GLN A 86 -0.77 26.42 15.83
CA GLN A 86 0.34 27.25 16.35
C GLN A 86 1.26 27.77 15.24
N LYS A 87 1.49 27.00 14.18
CA LYS A 87 2.49 27.27 13.15
C LYS A 87 1.91 27.13 11.75
N ALA A 88 2.53 27.85 10.83
CA ALA A 88 2.32 27.69 9.40
C ALA A 88 3.69 27.62 8.72
N VAL A 89 3.89 26.59 7.90
CA VAL A 89 5.15 26.35 7.18
C VAL A 89 4.87 26.37 5.68
N PRO A 90 5.37 27.37 4.93
CA PRO A 90 5.19 27.41 3.49
C PRO A 90 5.98 26.29 2.80
N GLY A 91 5.50 25.85 1.65
CA GLY A 91 6.16 24.84 0.84
C GLY A 91 5.35 24.40 -0.37
N LYS A 92 5.73 23.26 -0.94
CA LYS A 92 5.07 22.65 -2.09
C LYS A 92 5.00 21.14 -1.95
N VAL A 93 4.06 20.52 -2.65
CA VAL A 93 4.01 19.07 -2.79
C VAL A 93 5.10 18.64 -3.77
N LEU A 94 5.85 17.60 -3.43
CA LEU A 94 6.91 17.04 -4.27
C LEU A 94 6.43 15.86 -5.12
N ASN A 95 5.33 15.25 -4.69
CA ASN A 95 4.78 13.92 -4.98
C ASN A 95 3.38 13.79 -5.54
N PHE A 96 3.17 13.67 -6.85
CA PHE A 96 1.82 13.73 -7.42
C PHE A 96 1.33 12.39 -7.98
N GLU A 97 2.17 11.66 -8.71
CA GLU A 97 1.89 10.26 -9.03
C GLU A 97 2.17 9.38 -7.82
N ARG A 98 1.16 8.63 -7.38
CA ARG A 98 1.16 7.91 -6.10
C ARG A 98 0.50 6.56 -6.23
N GLY A 99 1.18 5.53 -5.75
CA GLY A 99 0.62 4.23 -5.50
C GLY A 99 -0.51 4.27 -4.47
N VAL A 100 -1.24 3.17 -4.36
CA VAL A 100 -2.43 3.09 -3.49
C VAL A 100 -2.07 3.07 -1.99
N PHE A 101 -0.78 2.93 -1.67
CA PHE A 101 -0.25 3.00 -0.31
C PHE A 101 0.72 4.18 -0.09
N ASP A 102 0.93 5.03 -1.09
CA ASP A 102 1.92 6.10 -1.01
C ASP A 102 1.35 7.37 -0.41
N LEU A 103 1.93 7.80 0.72
CA LEU A 103 1.67 9.12 1.31
C LEU A 103 2.29 10.23 0.47
N GLY A 104 1.59 11.37 0.36
CA GLY A 104 2.09 12.63 -0.20
C GLY A 104 3.36 13.11 0.53
N LYS A 105 4.22 13.89 -0.14
CA LYS A 105 5.46 14.45 0.45
C LYS A 105 5.49 15.94 0.22
N PHE A 106 5.82 16.66 1.27
CA PHE A 106 5.94 18.10 1.29
C PHE A 106 7.41 18.51 1.25
N SER A 107 7.70 19.72 0.76
CA SER A 107 9.06 20.23 0.62
C SER A 107 9.74 20.60 1.94
N ALA A 108 9.00 20.60 3.05
CA ALA A 108 9.48 20.94 4.38
C ALA A 108 8.89 19.97 5.43
N PRO A 109 9.55 19.80 6.59
CA PRO A 109 8.96 19.07 7.72
C PRO A 109 7.59 19.66 8.09
N LEU A 110 6.61 18.79 8.25
CA LEU A 110 5.25 19.17 8.58
C LEU A 110 5.13 19.36 10.10
N PRO A 111 4.52 20.46 10.59
CA PRO A 111 4.11 20.53 11.97
C PRO A 111 3.16 19.36 12.30
N GLU A 112 3.27 18.85 13.52
CA GLU A 112 2.37 17.78 13.96
C GLU A 112 0.91 18.24 13.89
N GLY A 113 0.07 17.36 13.36
CA GLY A 113 -1.35 17.61 13.22
C GLY A 113 -1.70 18.61 12.10
N ALA A 114 -0.77 19.02 11.24
CA ALA A 114 -1.03 20.07 10.25
C ALA A 114 -1.94 19.61 9.10
N VAL A 115 -2.59 20.57 8.45
CA VAL A 115 -3.26 20.39 7.16
C VAL A 115 -2.48 21.09 6.06
N ILE A 116 -2.51 20.54 4.84
CA ILE A 116 -1.84 21.13 3.67
C ILE A 116 -2.86 21.97 2.91
N SER A 117 -2.64 23.28 2.81
CA SER A 117 -3.68 24.21 2.34
C SER A 117 -3.11 25.40 1.56
N THR A 118 -3.90 25.90 0.61
CA THR A 118 -3.76 27.25 0.05
C THR A 118 -4.68 28.25 0.74
N ILE A 119 -5.92 27.84 1.04
CA ILE A 119 -6.96 28.67 1.67
C ILE A 119 -7.64 27.92 2.82
N CYS A 120 -8.01 28.64 3.88
CA CYS A 120 -8.26 28.07 5.20
C CYS A 120 -9.25 26.89 5.30
N TYR A 121 -10.23 26.78 4.41
CA TYR A 121 -11.25 25.72 4.43
C TYR A 121 -11.06 24.64 3.35
N GLN A 122 -10.05 24.79 2.47
CA GLN A 122 -9.71 23.81 1.45
C GLN A 122 -8.32 23.25 1.70
N ILE A 123 -8.21 21.92 1.72
CA ILE A 123 -6.95 21.22 2.01
C ILE A 123 -6.68 20.15 0.97
N TYR A 124 -5.41 19.84 0.74
CA TYR A 124 -4.96 18.75 -0.14
C TYR A 124 -4.74 17.45 0.62
N GLY A 125 -4.74 17.53 1.95
CA GLY A 125 -4.49 16.43 2.86
C GLY A 125 -4.11 16.92 4.25
N PHE A 126 -3.75 15.99 5.12
CA PHE A 126 -3.30 16.28 6.49
C PHE A 126 -2.05 15.46 6.83
N SER A 127 -1.25 15.98 7.76
CA SER A 127 0.06 15.44 8.13
C SER A 127 -0.05 13.99 8.62
N ALA A 128 0.89 13.17 8.17
CA ALA A 128 1.09 11.80 8.63
C ALA A 128 2.29 11.74 9.58
N HIS A 129 3.50 11.94 9.06
CA HIS A 129 4.75 11.98 9.84
C HIS A 129 5.86 12.67 9.04
N GLY A 130 6.77 13.37 9.72
CA GLY A 130 7.91 14.03 9.07
C GLY A 130 7.47 14.98 7.94
N GLN A 131 7.85 14.68 6.70
CA GLN A 131 7.45 15.44 5.51
C GLN A 131 6.22 14.86 4.80
N TYR A 132 5.65 13.77 5.31
CA TYR A 132 4.62 13.00 4.64
C TYR A 132 3.22 13.35 5.12
N PHE A 133 2.26 13.36 4.19
CA PHE A 133 0.86 13.66 4.46
C PHE A 133 -0.07 12.68 3.74
N VAL A 134 -1.29 12.52 4.26
CA VAL A 134 -2.34 11.71 3.63
C VAL A 134 -3.04 12.57 2.58
N PRO A 135 -2.92 12.27 1.27
CA PRO A 135 -3.55 13.05 0.22
C PRO A 135 -5.03 12.72 0.06
N LYS A 136 -5.79 13.62 -0.58
CA LYS A 136 -7.22 13.43 -0.91
C LYS A 136 -7.54 12.05 -1.47
N ILE A 137 -6.76 11.55 -2.43
CA ILE A 137 -7.06 10.28 -3.13
C ILE A 137 -7.16 9.08 -2.17
N LEU A 138 -6.33 9.05 -1.12
CA LEU A 138 -6.39 8.01 -0.10
C LEU A 138 -7.57 8.21 0.86
N ILE A 139 -7.88 9.47 1.22
CA ILE A 139 -9.02 9.79 2.09
C ILE A 139 -10.35 9.46 1.39
N ASP A 140 -10.49 9.83 0.12
CA ASP A 140 -11.68 9.52 -0.69
C ASP A 140 -11.86 8.01 -0.82
N ARG A 141 -10.78 7.27 -1.12
CA ARG A 141 -10.83 5.79 -1.14
C ARG A 141 -11.31 5.27 0.21
N PHE A 142 -10.70 5.72 1.31
CA PHE A 142 -11.04 5.28 2.65
C PHE A 142 -12.50 5.53 3.02
N LEU A 143 -13.06 6.69 2.69
CA LEU A 143 -14.45 7.03 2.98
C LEU A 143 -15.45 6.35 2.02
N SER A 144 -15.01 5.93 0.83
CA SER A 144 -15.82 5.16 -0.10
C SER A 144 -16.13 3.74 0.40
N ALA A 145 -17.05 3.05 -0.31
CA ALA A 145 -17.33 1.64 -0.09
C ALA A 145 -16.12 0.71 -0.33
N LYS A 146 -15.07 1.19 -1.03
CA LYS A 146 -13.83 0.43 -1.28
C LYS A 146 -12.78 0.58 -0.16
N GLY A 147 -12.97 1.46 0.82
CA GLY A 147 -12.02 1.67 1.90
C GLY A 147 -11.80 0.40 2.72
N GLY A 148 -10.53 -0.01 2.90
CA GLY A 148 -10.16 -1.26 3.57
C GLY A 148 -10.25 -2.52 2.71
N ILE A 149 -10.71 -2.43 1.46
CA ILE A 149 -10.82 -3.55 0.53
C ILE A 149 -9.90 -3.29 -0.66
N TYR A 150 -8.93 -4.18 -0.89
CA TYR A 150 -7.95 -4.06 -1.95
C TYR A 150 -7.94 -5.36 -2.74
N GLY A 151 -8.04 -5.28 -4.06
CA GLY A 151 -7.79 -6.43 -4.93
C GLY A 151 -6.30 -6.81 -4.93
N ASP A 152 -6.03 -8.09 -5.17
CA ASP A 152 -4.71 -8.64 -5.46
C ASP A 152 -4.84 -9.65 -6.62
N ILE A 153 -3.83 -9.70 -7.47
CA ILE A 153 -3.71 -10.66 -8.57
C ILE A 153 -2.51 -11.61 -8.40
N GLY A 154 -1.86 -11.56 -7.23
CA GLY A 154 -0.80 -12.49 -6.83
C GLY A 154 0.58 -12.09 -7.30
N VAL A 155 0.83 -10.80 -7.57
CA VAL A 155 2.15 -10.34 -8.03
C VAL A 155 2.62 -9.10 -7.30
N ARG A 156 3.94 -8.92 -7.28
CA ARG A 156 4.61 -7.64 -7.00
C ARG A 156 5.42 -7.25 -8.22
N VAL A 157 5.40 -5.97 -8.54
CA VAL A 157 5.91 -5.44 -9.81
C VAL A 157 6.93 -4.34 -9.58
N SER A 158 7.71 -4.05 -10.61
CA SER A 158 8.55 -2.85 -10.71
C SER A 158 8.31 -2.09 -12.00
N GLU A 159 8.81 -0.86 -12.00
CA GLU A 159 8.73 0.06 -13.13
C GLU A 159 9.47 -0.50 -14.35
N ASN A 160 8.88 -0.35 -15.54
CA ASN A 160 9.55 -0.72 -16.78
C ASN A 160 10.43 0.44 -17.27
N THR A 161 11.63 0.56 -16.70
CA THR A 161 12.59 1.62 -17.02
C THR A 161 13.07 1.62 -18.48
N GLN A 162 12.86 0.53 -19.21
CA GLN A 162 13.23 0.42 -20.63
C GLN A 162 12.09 0.82 -21.59
N ALA A 163 10.89 1.15 -21.07
CA ALA A 163 9.81 1.66 -21.90
C ALA A 163 10.18 3.06 -22.43
N GLY A 164 10.45 3.15 -23.73
CA GLY A 164 10.72 4.42 -24.39
C GLY A 164 9.47 5.29 -24.54
N ALA A 165 9.64 6.62 -24.49
CA ALA A 165 8.57 7.57 -24.73
C ALA A 165 8.06 7.58 -26.19
N ASN A 166 8.84 7.04 -27.13
CA ASN A 166 8.51 6.94 -28.56
C ASN A 166 8.08 5.52 -28.94
N THR A 167 6.77 5.29 -28.95
CA THR A 167 6.11 4.02 -29.37
C THR A 167 6.08 3.80 -30.88
N ASN A 168 6.69 4.69 -31.68
CA ASN A 168 6.66 4.64 -33.15
C ASN A 168 7.84 3.88 -33.77
N SER A 169 8.72 3.30 -32.95
CA SER A 169 9.75 2.39 -33.43
C SER A 169 9.24 0.95 -33.36
N ALA A 170 9.46 0.17 -34.43
CA ALA A 170 9.20 -1.27 -34.46
C ALA A 170 9.95 -2.05 -33.36
N ASN A 171 10.97 -1.43 -32.75
CA ASN A 171 11.76 -1.98 -31.64
C ASN A 171 11.41 -1.33 -30.27
N SER A 172 10.31 -0.59 -30.18
CA SER A 172 9.92 0.06 -28.91
C SER A 172 9.40 -0.96 -27.91
N VAL A 173 9.94 -0.89 -26.69
CA VAL A 173 9.47 -1.68 -25.56
C VAL A 173 8.14 -1.08 -25.08
N PRO A 174 7.01 -1.82 -25.12
CA PRO A 174 5.73 -1.26 -24.71
C PRO A 174 5.73 -0.87 -23.22
N ARG A 175 4.98 0.19 -22.91
CA ARG A 175 4.70 0.60 -21.53
C ARG A 175 4.00 -0.51 -20.75
N GLY A 176 4.20 -0.49 -19.43
CA GLY A 176 3.67 -1.49 -18.52
C GLY A 176 4.57 -1.63 -17.30
N VAL A 177 4.29 -2.63 -16.48
CA VAL A 177 5.10 -2.97 -15.29
C VAL A 177 5.67 -4.38 -15.43
N ILE A 178 6.81 -4.64 -14.78
CA ILE A 178 7.47 -5.94 -14.81
C ILE A 178 7.11 -6.73 -13.55
N VAL A 179 6.66 -7.97 -13.71
CA VAL A 179 6.45 -8.90 -12.59
C VAL A 179 7.81 -9.26 -12.01
N GLU A 180 8.08 -8.85 -10.78
CA GLU A 180 9.29 -9.23 -10.06
C GLU A 180 9.09 -10.49 -9.23
N GLN A 181 7.94 -10.55 -8.55
CA GLN A 181 7.63 -11.59 -7.59
C GLN A 181 6.19 -12.07 -7.82
N VAL A 182 6.01 -13.36 -7.63
CA VAL A 182 4.76 -14.09 -7.77
C VAL A 182 4.46 -14.72 -6.40
N ASP A 183 3.28 -14.42 -5.87
CA ASP A 183 2.78 -15.03 -4.64
C ASP A 183 2.46 -16.52 -4.91
N LEU A 184 3.21 -17.40 -4.24
CA LEU A 184 3.08 -18.85 -4.39
C LEU A 184 1.79 -19.40 -3.78
N PHE A 185 1.19 -18.68 -2.84
CA PHE A 185 -0.07 -19.08 -2.19
C PHE A 185 -1.30 -18.53 -2.93
N PHE A 186 -1.07 -17.72 -3.97
CA PHE A 186 -2.14 -17.21 -4.80
C PHE A 186 -2.76 -18.33 -5.64
N PRO A 187 -4.09 -18.54 -5.57
CA PRO A 187 -4.73 -19.65 -6.27
C PRO A 187 -4.48 -19.63 -7.78
N LYS A 188 -3.84 -20.67 -8.31
CA LYS A 188 -3.56 -20.86 -9.75
C LYS A 188 -2.93 -19.62 -10.41
N ASN A 189 -1.88 -19.08 -9.79
CA ASN A 189 -1.19 -17.92 -10.31
C ASN A 189 -0.65 -18.17 -11.74
N VAL A 190 -1.12 -17.37 -12.70
CA VAL A 190 -0.82 -17.50 -14.13
C VAL A 190 0.41 -16.72 -14.57
N PHE A 191 0.92 -15.86 -13.69
CA PHE A 191 2.06 -14.99 -13.94
C PHE A 191 3.38 -15.69 -13.64
N LEU A 192 4.43 -15.26 -14.34
CA LEU A 192 5.81 -15.65 -14.11
C LEU A 192 6.66 -14.39 -13.88
N PRO A 193 7.76 -14.50 -13.10
CA PRO A 193 8.73 -13.42 -13.05
C PRO A 193 9.20 -13.04 -14.46
N LYS A 194 9.40 -11.74 -14.68
CA LYS A 194 9.74 -11.08 -15.96
C LYS A 194 8.59 -10.97 -16.97
N ASP A 195 7.39 -11.45 -16.66
CA ASP A 195 6.22 -11.05 -17.43
C ASP A 195 6.06 -9.53 -17.36
N ARG A 196 5.75 -8.90 -18.49
CA ARG A 196 5.40 -7.49 -18.53
C ARG A 196 3.88 -7.35 -18.61
N ILE A 197 3.26 -6.74 -17.61
CA ILE A 197 1.83 -6.48 -17.61
C ILE A 197 1.56 -5.20 -18.39
N LEU A 198 0.78 -5.32 -19.47
CA LEU A 198 0.47 -4.23 -20.40
C LEU A 198 -0.90 -3.61 -20.14
N ARG A 199 -1.90 -4.46 -19.81
CA ARG A 199 -3.30 -4.06 -19.64
C ARG A 199 -4.00 -4.91 -18.58
N ILE A 200 -4.98 -4.31 -17.91
CA ILE A 200 -5.95 -4.99 -17.05
C ILE A 200 -7.35 -4.55 -17.48
N ASN A 201 -8.24 -5.51 -17.75
CA ASN A 201 -9.62 -5.28 -18.21
C ASN A 201 -9.71 -4.30 -19.39
N GLN A 202 -8.84 -4.50 -20.39
CA GLN A 202 -8.70 -3.67 -21.60
C GLN A 202 -8.04 -2.31 -21.39
N GLU A 203 -7.88 -1.85 -20.15
CA GLU A 203 -7.25 -0.58 -19.86
C GLU A 203 -5.72 -0.72 -19.80
N PRO A 204 -4.94 0.16 -20.45
CA PRO A 204 -3.49 0.12 -20.43
C PRO A 204 -2.93 0.45 -19.04
N ILE A 205 -1.73 -0.06 -18.77
CA ILE A 205 -0.92 0.27 -17.60
C ILE A 205 0.16 1.27 -18.02
N ASN A 206 0.11 2.47 -17.45
CA ASN A 206 1.00 3.56 -17.83
C ASN A 206 2.19 3.76 -16.89
N SER A 207 2.07 3.32 -15.63
CA SER A 207 3.10 3.42 -14.60
C SER A 207 2.85 2.40 -13.50
N MET A 208 3.80 2.26 -12.56
CA MET A 208 3.59 1.46 -11.35
C MET A 208 2.41 1.96 -10.51
N ALA A 209 2.24 3.27 -10.34
CA ALA A 209 1.11 3.84 -9.60
C ALA A 209 -0.23 3.50 -10.26
N ASP A 210 -0.32 3.60 -11.58
CA ASP A 210 -1.51 3.25 -12.36
C ASP A 210 -1.87 1.77 -12.19
N PHE A 211 -0.87 0.88 -12.26
CA PHE A 211 -1.03 -0.54 -11.98
C PHE A 211 -1.60 -0.80 -10.59
N GLU A 212 -1.02 -0.20 -9.55
CA GLU A 212 -1.47 -0.39 -8.17
C GLU A 212 -2.92 0.03 -7.97
N TRP A 213 -3.31 1.19 -8.51
CA TRP A 213 -4.69 1.67 -8.43
C TRP A 213 -5.66 0.77 -9.17
N LYS A 214 -5.31 0.30 -10.38
CA LYS A 214 -6.15 -0.62 -11.15
C LYS A 214 -6.35 -1.93 -10.39
N VAL A 215 -5.27 -2.56 -9.91
CA VAL A 215 -5.35 -3.82 -9.14
C VAL A 215 -6.12 -3.64 -7.85
N ALA A 216 -5.82 -2.60 -7.07
CA ALA A 216 -6.52 -2.32 -5.81
C ALA A 216 -8.03 -2.07 -6.01
N ASN A 217 -8.45 -1.61 -7.19
CA ASN A 217 -9.84 -1.34 -7.53
C ASN A 217 -10.59 -2.54 -8.10
N LEU A 218 -9.91 -3.65 -8.39
CA LEU A 218 -10.54 -4.91 -8.77
C LEU A 218 -11.36 -5.47 -7.60
N THR A 219 -12.51 -6.07 -7.92
CA THR A 219 -13.41 -6.66 -6.94
C THR A 219 -12.96 -8.08 -6.57
N PRO A 220 -12.61 -8.38 -5.31
CA PRO A 220 -12.29 -9.74 -4.88
C PRO A 220 -13.40 -10.75 -5.21
N GLY A 221 -13.02 -11.97 -5.58
CA GLY A 221 -13.92 -13.04 -6.00
C GLY A 221 -14.42 -12.94 -7.44
N LYS A 222 -13.93 -11.98 -8.23
CA LYS A 222 -14.18 -11.88 -9.68
C LYS A 222 -12.94 -12.29 -10.47
N THR A 223 -13.06 -12.35 -11.79
CA THR A 223 -11.95 -12.59 -12.72
C THR A 223 -11.53 -11.28 -13.38
N ALA A 224 -10.23 -11.07 -13.57
CA ALA A 224 -9.68 -10.01 -14.42
C ALA A 224 -9.06 -10.60 -15.70
N LYS A 225 -9.19 -9.86 -16.81
CA LYS A 225 -8.44 -10.12 -18.05
C LYS A 225 -7.16 -9.31 -18.02
N VAL A 226 -6.02 -9.96 -18.22
CA VAL A 226 -4.70 -9.32 -18.13
C VAL A 226 -3.90 -9.64 -19.38
N ALA A 227 -3.54 -8.59 -20.13
CA ALA A 227 -2.64 -8.75 -21.27
C ALA A 227 -1.20 -8.61 -20.76
N ILE A 228 -0.38 -9.61 -21.05
CA ILE A 228 1.04 -9.61 -20.71
C ILE A 228 1.90 -9.80 -21.95
N MET A 229 3.16 -9.37 -21.86
CA MET A 229 4.21 -9.80 -22.77
C MET A 229 5.14 -10.77 -22.03
N ARG A 230 5.29 -11.97 -22.58
CA ARG A 230 6.18 -13.03 -22.08
C ARG A 230 7.17 -13.38 -23.19
N GLY A 231 8.44 -13.03 -22.99
CA GLY A 231 9.41 -12.98 -24.09
C GLY A 231 8.91 -12.00 -25.15
N ASN A 232 8.76 -12.45 -26.40
CA ASN A 232 8.30 -11.62 -27.52
C ASN A 232 6.83 -11.86 -27.90
N LYS A 233 6.05 -12.56 -27.06
CA LYS A 233 4.65 -12.87 -27.33
C LYS A 233 3.72 -12.13 -26.39
N ILE A 234 2.66 -11.55 -26.93
CA ILE A 234 1.55 -11.02 -26.15
C ILE A 234 0.58 -12.15 -25.86
N LEU A 235 0.24 -12.33 -24.58
CA LEU A 235 -0.71 -13.32 -24.09
C LEU A 235 -1.85 -12.62 -23.38
N GLU A 236 -3.08 -13.06 -23.63
CA GLU A 236 -4.26 -12.63 -22.87
C GLU A 236 -4.56 -13.71 -21.82
N LEU A 237 -4.38 -13.36 -20.55
CA LEU A 237 -4.57 -14.25 -19.41
C LEU A 237 -5.86 -13.90 -18.67
N GLN A 238 -6.42 -14.89 -17.97
CA GLN A 238 -7.47 -14.69 -16.99
C GLN A 238 -6.96 -15.08 -15.62
N THR A 239 -7.14 -14.21 -14.63
CA THR A 239 -6.74 -14.47 -13.24
C THR A 239 -7.89 -14.18 -12.29
N GLN A 240 -8.02 -14.99 -11.24
CA GLN A 240 -8.93 -14.69 -10.14
C GLN A 240 -8.39 -13.50 -9.36
N ILE A 241 -9.28 -12.66 -8.85
CA ILE A 241 -8.96 -11.55 -7.98
C ILE A 241 -9.17 -12.03 -6.55
N ASP A 242 -8.10 -12.07 -5.76
CA ASP A 242 -8.21 -12.28 -4.32
C ASP A 242 -8.26 -10.91 -3.62
N ARG A 243 -8.56 -10.92 -2.32
CA ARG A 243 -8.32 -9.75 -1.47
C ARG A 243 -6.82 -9.67 -1.17
N ARG A 244 -6.32 -8.45 -0.99
CA ARG A 244 -4.98 -8.21 -0.49
C ARG A 244 -4.93 -8.46 1.01
N TYR A 245 -3.83 -9.06 1.47
CA TYR A 245 -3.61 -9.37 2.89
C TYR A 245 -2.44 -8.59 3.52
N GLY A 246 -1.52 -8.09 2.69
CA GLY A 246 -0.30 -7.40 3.14
C GLY A 246 0.13 -6.25 2.23
N GLY A 247 1.04 -5.41 2.70
CA GLY A 247 1.51 -4.20 2.04
C GLY A 247 1.08 -2.89 2.71
N GLY A 248 1.61 -1.77 2.23
CA GLY A 248 1.45 -0.48 2.90
C GLY A 248 2.08 -0.50 4.29
N LEU A 249 1.29 -0.19 5.32
CA LEU A 249 1.72 -0.30 6.72
C LEU A 249 1.71 -1.74 7.26
N LEU A 250 1.09 -2.68 6.56
CA LEU A 250 1.10 -4.10 6.95
C LEU A 250 2.35 -4.79 6.40
N SER A 251 2.77 -5.87 7.05
CA SER A 251 3.78 -6.75 6.48
C SER A 251 3.33 -7.27 5.12
N ASP A 252 4.28 -7.57 4.26
CA ASP A 252 4.04 -8.16 2.95
C ASP A 252 5.02 -9.30 2.78
N SER A 253 4.69 -10.48 3.31
CA SER A 253 5.54 -11.67 3.26
C SER A 253 4.97 -12.75 2.35
N PHE A 254 3.73 -12.57 1.87
CA PHE A 254 2.83 -13.56 1.26
C PHE A 254 2.15 -14.50 2.25
N PHE A 255 2.60 -14.53 3.52
CA PHE A 255 2.04 -15.45 4.52
C PHE A 255 0.84 -14.84 5.27
N GLU A 256 0.54 -13.55 5.06
CA GLU A 256 -0.51 -12.82 5.77
C GLU A 256 -1.90 -13.44 5.57
N ARG A 257 -2.13 -14.14 4.46
CA ARG A 257 -3.41 -14.82 4.19
C ARG A 257 -3.73 -15.96 5.17
N TYR A 258 -2.69 -16.52 5.80
CA TYR A 258 -2.79 -17.54 6.84
C TYR A 258 -2.68 -16.94 8.26
N GLY A 259 -2.65 -15.61 8.36
CA GLY A 259 -2.47 -14.90 9.62
C GLY A 259 -1.11 -15.15 10.26
N VAL A 260 -0.09 -15.41 9.44
CA VAL A 260 1.29 -15.52 9.91
C VAL A 260 1.82 -14.13 10.19
N VAL A 261 2.41 -13.95 11.38
CA VAL A 261 3.07 -12.70 11.77
C VAL A 261 4.56 -12.96 11.84
N LEU A 262 5.32 -12.30 10.98
CA LEU A 262 6.78 -12.32 11.01
C LEU A 262 7.30 -11.03 11.67
N ASP A 263 8.29 -11.17 12.55
CA ASP A 263 9.04 -10.00 13.02
C ASP A 263 10.11 -9.56 12.00
N LYS A 264 10.80 -8.45 12.29
CA LYS A 264 11.86 -7.91 11.43
C LYS A 264 13.07 -8.84 11.26
N ASN A 265 13.19 -9.88 12.10
CA ASN A 265 14.26 -10.88 12.03
C ASN A 265 13.78 -12.18 11.38
N LEU A 266 12.60 -12.16 10.74
CA LEU A 266 11.96 -13.30 10.09
C LEU A 266 11.67 -14.44 11.07
N VAL A 267 11.28 -14.09 12.30
CA VAL A 267 10.80 -15.07 13.29
C VAL A 267 9.27 -15.10 13.26
N ILE A 268 8.68 -16.28 13.22
CA ILE A 268 7.24 -16.48 13.32
C ILE A 268 6.79 -16.15 14.75
N LYS A 269 5.91 -15.16 14.88
CA LYS A 269 5.29 -14.72 16.15
C LYS A 269 3.84 -15.19 16.33
N GLY A 270 3.21 -15.65 15.25
CA GLY A 270 1.86 -16.16 15.29
C GLY A 270 1.49 -16.82 13.98
N ILE A 271 0.60 -17.79 14.05
CA ILE A 271 -0.03 -18.49 12.92
C ILE A 271 -1.50 -18.65 13.29
N GLN A 272 -2.42 -18.13 12.48
CA GLN A 272 -3.86 -18.25 12.75
C GLN A 272 -4.50 -19.42 12.02
N LYS A 273 -3.98 -19.75 10.84
CA LYS A 273 -4.45 -20.85 10.00
C LYS A 273 -3.26 -21.70 9.58
N PRO A 274 -3.41 -23.03 9.48
CA PRO A 274 -2.37 -23.87 8.92
C PRO A 274 -1.98 -23.39 7.52
N LEU A 275 -0.67 -23.35 7.27
CA LEU A 275 -0.13 -23.14 5.93
C LEU A 275 -0.39 -24.37 5.06
N PRO A 276 -0.52 -24.21 3.73
CA PRO A 276 -0.72 -25.33 2.82
C PRO A 276 0.56 -26.16 2.70
N TYR A 277 0.42 -27.35 2.12
CA TYR A 277 1.55 -28.27 1.87
C TYR A 277 2.25 -28.67 3.17
N GLU A 278 3.50 -29.10 3.06
CA GLU A 278 4.37 -29.42 4.20
C GLU A 278 4.82 -28.18 4.98
N LEU A 279 4.49 -26.96 4.51
CA LEU A 279 4.68 -25.73 5.30
C LEU A 279 3.75 -25.65 6.51
N SER A 280 2.77 -26.55 6.64
CA SER A 280 1.98 -26.76 7.85
C SER A 280 2.83 -27.17 9.07
N GLN A 281 4.08 -27.62 8.86
CA GLN A 281 5.04 -27.94 9.92
C GLN A 281 5.68 -26.71 10.56
N LEU A 282 5.52 -25.53 9.95
CA LEU A 282 6.03 -24.29 10.52
C LEU A 282 5.29 -23.96 11.82
N SER A 283 6.05 -23.47 12.80
CA SER A 283 5.59 -23.24 14.15
C SER A 283 6.00 -21.85 14.65
N VAL A 284 5.30 -21.37 15.68
CA VAL A 284 5.67 -20.12 16.36
C VAL A 284 7.05 -20.31 17.00
N GLY A 285 7.96 -19.36 16.79
CA GLY A 285 9.35 -19.46 17.22
C GLY A 285 10.33 -19.78 16.10
N ASP A 286 9.86 -20.36 14.98
CA ASP A 286 10.73 -20.63 13.84
C ASP A 286 11.30 -19.34 13.26
N LYS A 287 12.62 -19.30 13.12
CA LYS A 287 13.35 -18.25 12.41
C LYS A 287 13.81 -18.77 11.06
N PHE A 288 13.46 -18.08 9.98
CA PHE A 288 13.98 -18.39 8.65
C PHE A 288 15.47 -18.03 8.54
N ILE A 289 16.31 -19.02 8.25
CA ILE A 289 17.75 -18.85 8.05
C ILE A 289 18.09 -18.84 6.56
N TRP A 290 17.58 -19.81 5.81
CA TRP A 290 17.69 -19.83 4.35
C TRP A 290 16.39 -20.25 3.67
N ILE A 291 16.33 -20.06 2.35
CA ILE A 291 15.33 -20.64 1.45
C ILE A 291 16.10 -21.15 0.22
N ASP A 292 15.95 -22.42 -0.11
CA ASP A 292 16.65 -23.12 -1.20
C ASP A 292 18.16 -22.84 -1.20
N LYS A 293 18.79 -23.07 -0.03
CA LYS A 293 20.23 -22.87 0.23
C LYS A 293 20.73 -21.42 0.09
N THR A 294 19.82 -20.46 -0.06
CA THR A 294 20.15 -19.04 -0.12
C THR A 294 19.81 -18.40 1.23
N PRO A 295 20.79 -17.86 1.98
CA PRO A 295 20.54 -17.18 3.25
C PRO A 295 19.53 -16.05 3.08
N VAL A 296 18.54 -15.98 3.96
CA VAL A 296 17.57 -14.89 3.91
C VAL A 296 18.16 -13.63 4.54
N ARG A 297 17.89 -12.49 3.91
CA ARG A 297 18.37 -11.17 4.34
C ARG A 297 17.21 -10.41 4.96
N SER A 298 17.31 -10.07 6.24
CA SER A 298 16.26 -9.35 6.97
C SER A 298 16.35 -7.83 6.83
N ASN A 299 17.52 -7.30 6.47
CA ASN A 299 17.75 -5.86 6.27
C ASN A 299 17.01 -5.29 5.05
N ASP A 300 16.63 -6.14 4.09
CA ASP A 300 15.85 -5.75 2.90
C ASP A 300 14.32 -5.81 3.17
N GLY A 301 13.93 -5.83 4.44
CA GLY A 301 12.57 -6.12 4.86
C GLY A 301 12.12 -7.49 4.37
N PHE A 302 10.89 -7.59 3.88
CA PHE A 302 10.36 -8.84 3.33
C PHE A 302 10.65 -9.03 1.83
N TRP A 303 11.33 -8.10 1.15
CA TRP A 303 11.52 -8.18 -0.30
C TRP A 303 12.33 -9.43 -0.68
N HIS A 304 13.50 -9.64 -0.07
CA HIS A 304 14.34 -10.80 -0.40
C HIS A 304 13.66 -12.12 0.00
N PHE A 305 12.99 -12.14 1.15
CA PHE A 305 12.19 -13.28 1.60
C PHE A 305 11.12 -13.68 0.56
N ARG A 306 10.29 -12.72 0.10
CA ARG A 306 9.30 -12.95 -0.96
C ARG A 306 9.94 -13.39 -2.27
N GLN A 307 11.10 -12.83 -2.61
CA GLN A 307 11.80 -13.18 -3.85
C GLN A 307 12.20 -14.66 -3.87
N LEU A 308 12.81 -15.15 -2.79
CA LEU A 308 13.22 -16.56 -2.67
C LEU A 308 12.01 -17.50 -2.71
N PHE A 309 10.95 -17.16 -1.98
CA PHE A 309 9.70 -17.93 -2.01
C PHE A 309 9.01 -17.92 -3.38
N SER A 310 9.05 -16.80 -4.09
CA SER A 310 8.53 -16.71 -5.45
C SER A 310 9.29 -17.65 -6.40
N GLN A 311 10.63 -17.65 -6.35
CA GLN A 311 11.45 -18.56 -7.15
C GLN A 311 11.18 -20.04 -6.83
N ALA A 312 11.06 -20.36 -5.54
CA ALA A 312 10.71 -21.70 -5.08
C ALA A 312 9.32 -22.14 -5.57
N GLY A 313 8.32 -21.25 -5.50
CA GLY A 313 6.97 -21.48 -6.02
C GLY A 313 6.92 -21.74 -7.53
N VAL A 314 7.75 -21.03 -8.31
CA VAL A 314 7.90 -21.31 -9.75
C VAL A 314 8.45 -22.71 -9.98
N ARG A 315 9.46 -23.12 -9.20
CA ARG A 315 10.04 -24.49 -9.24
C ARG A 315 9.10 -25.57 -8.70
N GLY A 316 8.04 -25.20 -7.98
CA GLY A 316 7.07 -26.13 -7.39
C GLY A 316 7.59 -26.85 -6.14
N LYS A 317 8.71 -26.41 -5.56
CA LYS A 317 9.27 -26.99 -4.33
C LYS A 317 10.10 -25.96 -3.58
N VAL A 318 10.21 -26.14 -2.28
CA VAL A 318 11.04 -25.31 -1.40
C VAL A 318 11.73 -26.16 -0.34
N GLU A 319 12.98 -25.82 -0.04
CA GLU A 319 13.75 -26.31 1.10
C GLU A 319 14.08 -25.15 2.04
N LEU A 320 13.76 -25.30 3.32
CA LEU A 320 13.94 -24.31 4.37
C LEU A 320 14.92 -24.83 5.41
N LEU A 321 15.71 -23.93 5.98
CA LEU A 321 16.48 -24.12 7.21
C LEU A 321 15.95 -23.09 8.17
N LEU A 322 15.49 -23.61 9.29
CA LEU A 322 14.87 -22.85 10.35
C LEU A 322 15.73 -23.01 11.59
N LEU A 323 15.81 -21.96 12.39
CA LEU A 323 16.30 -22.06 13.76
C LEU A 323 15.10 -22.03 14.70
N HIS A 324 14.91 -23.08 15.47
CA HIS A 324 13.87 -23.21 16.48
C HIS A 324 14.52 -23.54 17.82
N GLU A 325 14.40 -22.64 18.79
CA GLU A 325 14.96 -22.84 20.15
C GLU A 325 16.44 -23.28 20.18
N GLY A 326 17.25 -22.77 19.24
CA GLY A 326 18.68 -23.09 19.14
C GLY A 326 19.01 -24.32 18.30
N VAL A 327 18.01 -25.03 17.77
CA VAL A 327 18.18 -26.20 16.92
C VAL A 327 17.87 -25.84 15.45
N GLU A 328 18.73 -26.30 14.55
CA GLU A 328 18.52 -26.18 13.12
C GLU A 328 17.60 -27.27 12.58
N ILE A 329 16.52 -26.89 11.91
CA ILE A 329 15.49 -27.79 11.38
C ILE A 329 15.36 -27.59 9.88
N PHE A 330 15.29 -28.69 9.14
CA PHE A 330 15.03 -28.68 7.70
C PHE A 330 13.56 -28.97 7.42
N VAL A 331 12.94 -28.13 6.60
CA VAL A 331 11.59 -28.39 6.07
C VAL A 331 11.67 -28.43 4.55
N ARG A 332 11.16 -29.51 3.96
CA ARG A 332 11.04 -29.65 2.50
C ARG A 332 9.57 -29.74 2.15
N SER A 333 9.15 -28.95 1.18
CA SER A 333 7.76 -28.91 0.74
C SER A 333 7.63 -28.95 -0.77
N ARG A 334 6.64 -29.73 -1.26
CA ARG A 334 6.18 -29.68 -2.64
C ARG A 334 5.02 -28.69 -2.71
N LEU A 335 5.18 -27.65 -3.52
CA LEU A 335 4.26 -26.52 -3.58
C LEU A 335 3.22 -26.64 -4.71
N LYS A 336 3.21 -27.77 -5.42
CA LYS A 336 2.30 -28.07 -6.54
C LYS A 336 1.98 -29.55 -6.61
#